data_AF-A0A420WVA5-F1
#
_entry.id   AF-A0A420WVA5-F1
#
_cell.length_a   1.000
_cell.length_b   1.000
_cell.length_c   1.000
_cell.angle_alpha   90.00
_cell.angle_beta   90.00
_cell.angle_gamma   90.00
#
_symmetry.space_group_name_H-M   'P 1'
#
loop_
_entity.id
_entity.type
_entity.pdbx_description
1 polymer ?
#
loop_
_entity_poly.entity_id
_entity_poly.type
_entity_poly.pdbx_seq_one_letter_code
_entity_poly.pdbx_strand_id
1 'polypeptide(L)'
;MKKLAATLMTLMALALIPAMPAAADDTAESAPTAININTASAEELSALPGIGEKKAADIIEERKAHGNYDSVDSLTRVKGIGESTVDGLRDRAAI
;
A
#
# COMPACT_ATOMS: atom_id res chain seq x y z
N MET A 1 -14.39 -5.76 63.78
CA MET A 1 -14.88 -4.46 64.29
C MET A 1 -14.07 -3.34 63.66
N LYS A 2 -14.73 -2.27 63.21
CA LYS A 2 -14.23 -1.10 62.44
C LYS A 2 -14.43 -1.29 60.91
N LYS A 3 -15.61 -0.92 60.38
CA LYS A 3 -16.03 0.44 59.94
C LYS A 3 -15.36 0.78 58.59
N LEU A 4 -16.01 1.17 57.50
CA LEU A 4 -17.38 1.60 57.17
C LEU A 4 -17.56 1.41 55.66
N ALA A 5 -18.79 1.10 55.25
CA ALA A 5 -19.25 1.25 53.88
C ALA A 5 -19.32 2.74 53.51
N ALA A 6 -18.82 3.10 52.34
CA ALA A 6 -19.11 4.36 51.67
C ALA A 6 -19.38 4.06 50.20
N THR A 7 -20.65 3.76 49.93
CA THR A 7 -21.27 3.84 48.60
C THR A 7 -21.45 5.32 48.26
N LEU A 8 -20.99 5.80 47.10
CA LEU A 8 -21.71 6.83 46.30
C LEU A 8 -21.02 7.11 44.96
N MET A 9 -21.82 7.14 43.88
CA MET A 9 -21.67 7.96 42.65
C MET A 9 -20.32 7.91 41.92
N THR A 10 -20.21 7.73 40.61
CA THR A 10 -21.11 7.98 39.49
C THR A 10 -20.27 7.68 38.24
N LEU A 11 -20.95 7.31 37.15
CA LEU A 11 -20.54 7.40 35.73
C LEU A 11 -19.05 7.68 35.44
N MET A 12 -18.42 6.84 34.61
CA MET A 12 -18.56 6.92 33.16
C MET A 12 -17.53 5.95 32.54
N ALA A 13 -18.02 4.87 31.93
CA ALA A 13 -17.20 4.07 31.04
C ALA A 13 -17.08 4.84 29.71
N LEU A 14 -15.93 5.46 29.45
CA LEU A 14 -15.58 5.90 28.11
C LEU A 14 -14.50 4.97 27.58
N ALA A 15 -14.98 3.96 26.83
CA ALA A 15 -14.14 3.08 26.04
C ALA A 15 -13.43 3.91 24.97
N LEU A 16 -12.12 4.07 25.11
CA LEU A 16 -11.27 4.66 24.09
C LEU A 16 -10.88 3.54 23.11
N ILE A 17 -11.68 3.37 22.05
CA ILE A 17 -11.35 2.56 20.88
C ILE A 17 -10.81 3.51 19.80
N PRO A 18 -9.71 3.16 19.11
CA PRO A 18 -8.89 4.10 18.34
C PRO A 18 -9.58 4.56 17.05
N ALA A 19 -9.60 5.87 16.82
CA ALA A 19 -9.96 6.43 15.53
C ALA A 19 -8.78 6.23 14.56
N MET A 20 -8.87 5.16 13.77
CA MET A 20 -8.10 5.01 12.55
C MET A 20 -8.63 6.04 11.54
N PRO A 21 -7.82 6.96 11.00
CA PRO A 21 -8.19 7.64 9.77
C PRO A 21 -7.97 6.67 8.60
N ALA A 22 -9.07 6.08 8.14
CA ALA A 22 -9.13 5.46 6.82
C ALA A 22 -9.19 6.59 5.77
N ALA A 23 -8.20 6.57 4.87
CA ALA A 23 -8.20 7.02 3.47
C ALA A 23 -9.05 8.25 3.09
N ALA A 24 -8.36 9.34 2.71
CA ALA A 24 -8.64 10.11 1.49
C ALA A 24 -7.63 11.26 1.37
N ASP A 25 -6.46 10.96 0.83
CA ASP A 25 -5.48 11.91 0.28
C ASP A 25 -4.86 11.11 -0.90
N ASP A 26 -4.84 11.55 -2.15
CA ASP A 26 -5.09 12.86 -2.69
C ASP A 26 -5.44 12.68 -4.18
N THR A 27 -6.26 13.56 -4.72
CA THR A 27 -6.60 13.55 -6.15
C THR A 27 -5.40 14.07 -6.93
N ALA A 28 -4.45 13.21 -7.27
CA ALA A 28 -3.34 13.56 -8.15
C ALA A 28 -3.74 13.39 -9.62
N GLU A 29 -4.54 14.32 -10.11
CA GLU A 29 -4.59 14.63 -11.54
C GLU A 29 -3.25 15.29 -11.91
N SER A 30 -2.29 14.53 -12.43
CA SER A 30 -1.02 15.10 -12.89
C SER A 30 -0.37 14.27 -13.99
N ALA A 31 -0.76 14.53 -15.26
CA ALA A 31 -0.01 14.13 -16.46
C ALA A 31 0.30 12.61 -16.57
N PRO A 32 0.89 12.09 -17.66
CA PRO A 32 1.50 10.77 -17.61
C PRO A 32 2.80 10.84 -16.80
N THR A 33 2.72 11.10 -15.50
CA THR A 33 3.84 10.90 -14.58
C THR A 33 4.07 9.40 -14.47
N ALA A 34 5.26 8.95 -14.85
CA ALA A 34 5.65 7.56 -14.73
C ALA A 34 5.29 7.01 -13.33
N ILE A 35 4.66 5.84 -13.29
CA ILE A 35 4.18 5.19 -12.08
C ILE A 35 5.39 4.65 -11.32
N ASN A 36 5.62 5.15 -10.12
CA ASN A 36 6.72 4.69 -9.28
C ASN A 36 6.42 3.28 -8.74
N ILE A 37 7.22 2.27 -9.13
CA ILE A 37 6.99 0.87 -8.77
C ILE A 37 7.14 0.62 -7.25
N ASN A 38 7.98 1.39 -6.57
CA ASN A 38 8.27 1.22 -5.15
C ASN A 38 7.19 1.80 -4.25
N THR A 39 6.49 2.84 -4.70
CA THR A 39 5.47 3.54 -3.89
C THR A 39 4.05 3.34 -4.39
N ALA A 40 3.85 2.98 -5.66
CA ALA A 40 2.53 2.83 -6.26
C ALA A 40 1.68 1.78 -5.53
N SER A 41 0.38 2.03 -5.54
CA SER A 41 -0.69 1.13 -5.11
C SER A 41 -0.91 0.01 -6.13
N ALA A 42 -1.70 -0.99 -5.74
CA ALA A 42 -2.04 -2.10 -6.64
C ALA A 42 -2.84 -1.64 -7.86
N GLU A 43 -3.67 -0.60 -7.69
CA GLU A 43 -4.50 -0.03 -8.76
C GLU A 43 -3.66 0.77 -9.76
N GLU A 44 -2.70 1.56 -9.27
CA GLU A 44 -1.77 2.29 -10.15
C GLU A 44 -0.85 1.32 -10.90
N LEU A 45 -0.33 0.29 -10.23
CA LEU A 45 0.48 -0.74 -10.87
C LEU A 45 -0.32 -1.51 -11.93
N SER A 46 -1.61 -1.80 -11.71
CA SER A 46 -2.45 -2.50 -12.68
C SER A 46 -2.85 -1.65 -13.88
N ALA A 47 -2.66 -0.32 -13.81
CA ALA A 47 -2.82 0.57 -14.96
C ALA A 47 -1.65 0.46 -15.96
N LEU A 48 -0.55 -0.19 -15.58
CA LEU A 48 0.59 -0.42 -16.45
C LEU A 48 0.31 -1.51 -17.51
N PRO A 49 0.76 -1.33 -18.76
CA PRO A 49 0.49 -2.29 -19.81
C PRO A 49 1.12 -3.65 -19.51
N GLY A 50 0.31 -4.70 -19.49
CA GLY A 50 0.76 -6.04 -19.16
C GLY A 50 0.94 -6.30 -17.67
N ILE A 51 0.57 -5.38 -16.77
CA ILE A 51 0.45 -5.65 -15.33
C ILE A 51 -1.03 -5.69 -14.98
N GLY A 52 -1.55 -6.88 -14.63
CA GLY A 52 -2.91 -7.02 -14.12
C GLY A 52 -2.92 -7.04 -12.59
N GLU A 53 -4.11 -7.07 -11.98
CA GLU A 53 -4.30 -7.12 -10.51
C GLU A 53 -3.40 -8.15 -9.81
N LYS A 54 -3.30 -9.36 -10.37
CA LYS A 54 -2.44 -10.41 -9.82
C LYS A 54 -0.96 -10.00 -9.80
N LYS A 55 -0.45 -9.44 -10.90
CA LYS A 55 0.96 -9.03 -10.98
C LYS A 55 1.23 -7.82 -10.11
N ALA A 56 0.29 -6.88 -10.03
CA ALA A 56 0.37 -5.74 -9.13
C ALA A 56 0.48 -6.18 -7.66
N ALA A 57 -0.35 -7.15 -7.25
CA ALA A 57 -0.25 -7.75 -5.92
C ALA A 57 1.11 -8.45 -5.71
N ASP A 58 1.54 -9.27 -6.68
CA ASP A 58 2.83 -9.97 -6.61
C ASP A 58 4.02 -8.98 -6.53
N ILE A 59 3.98 -7.83 -7.23
CA ILE A 59 4.98 -6.75 -7.14
C ILE A 59 5.06 -6.18 -5.72
N ILE A 60 3.91 -5.92 -5.11
CA ILE A 60 3.81 -5.36 -3.75
C ILE A 60 4.32 -6.37 -2.72
N GLU A 61 3.99 -7.66 -2.87
CA GLU A 61 4.54 -8.70 -2.00
C GLU A 61 6.05 -8.85 -2.17
N GLU A 62 6.55 -8.81 -3.40
CA GLU A 62 7.97 -8.94 -3.68
C GLU A 62 8.76 -7.78 -3.03
N ARG A 63 8.32 -6.53 -3.18
CA ARG A 63 9.01 -5.39 -2.56
C ARG A 63 8.95 -5.41 -1.02
N LYS A 64 7.92 -6.03 -0.45
CA LYS A 64 7.82 -6.25 1.00
C LYS A 64 8.76 -7.35 1.48
N ALA A 65 8.99 -8.38 0.67
CA ALA A 65 9.80 -9.53 1.04
C ALA A 65 11.30 -9.33 0.76
N HIS A 66 11.66 -8.69 -0.36
CA HIS A 66 13.04 -8.55 -0.84
C HIS A 66 13.54 -7.10 -0.83
N GLY A 67 12.67 -6.13 -0.53
CA GLY A 67 12.98 -4.70 -0.55
C GLY A 67 12.69 -4.05 -1.89
N ASN A 68 12.96 -2.75 -1.97
CA ASN A 68 12.66 -1.94 -3.15
C ASN A 68 13.36 -2.46 -4.42
N TYR A 69 12.80 -2.11 -5.58
CA TYR A 69 13.42 -2.33 -6.88
C TYR A 69 14.43 -1.22 -7.16
N ASP A 70 15.62 -1.59 -7.64
CA ASP A 70 16.65 -0.64 -8.06
C ASP A 70 16.43 -0.12 -9.49
N SER A 71 15.69 -0.87 -10.30
CA SER A 71 15.42 -0.60 -11.72
C SER A 71 14.10 -1.22 -12.16
N VAL A 72 13.53 -0.71 -13.27
CA VAL A 72 12.31 -1.27 -13.87
C VAL A 72 12.55 -2.73 -14.30
N ASP A 73 13.78 -3.07 -14.71
CA ASP A 73 14.21 -4.42 -15.06
C ASP A 73 14.09 -5.42 -13.91
N SER A 74 14.22 -4.94 -12.67
CA SER A 74 14.10 -5.78 -11.48
C SER A 74 12.67 -6.31 -11.27
N LEU A 75 11.67 -5.79 -12.00
CA LEU A 75 10.34 -6.39 -12.05
C LEU A 75 10.32 -7.83 -12.60
N THR A 76 11.36 -8.25 -13.33
CA THR A 76 11.53 -9.65 -13.78
C THR A 76 11.66 -10.65 -12.63
N ARG A 77 11.94 -10.20 -11.39
CA ARG A 77 11.89 -11.03 -10.18
C ARG A 77 10.48 -11.56 -9.90
N VAL A 78 9.45 -10.86 -10.38
CA VAL A 78 8.05 -11.23 -10.17
C VAL A 78 7.60 -12.24 -11.23
N LYS A 79 7.03 -13.36 -10.76
CA LYS A 79 6.58 -14.43 -11.64
C LYS A 79 5.52 -13.94 -12.63
N GLY A 80 5.81 -14.10 -13.93
CA GLY A 80 4.89 -13.68 -15.01
C GLY A 80 5.09 -12.25 -15.52
N ILE A 81 6.14 -11.56 -15.04
CA ILE A 81 6.70 -10.37 -15.67
C ILE A 81 7.99 -10.79 -16.38
N GLY A 82 7.98 -10.73 -17.71
CA GLY A 82 9.16 -11.00 -18.54
C GLY A 82 9.76 -9.72 -19.11
N GLU A 83 10.90 -9.84 -19.78
CA GLU A 83 11.59 -8.72 -20.43
C GLU A 83 10.68 -7.96 -21.40
N SER A 84 9.82 -8.67 -22.14
CA SER A 84 8.86 -8.03 -23.05
C SER A 84 7.83 -7.16 -22.34
N THR A 85 7.44 -7.54 -21.10
CA THR A 85 6.55 -6.70 -20.30
C THR A 85 7.32 -5.48 -19.82
N VAL A 86 8.49 -5.68 -19.22
CA VAL A 86 9.36 -4.60 -18.72
C VAL A 86 9.66 -3.57 -19.81
N ASP A 87 9.94 -3.99 -21.04
CA ASP A 87 10.24 -3.08 -22.14
C ASP A 87 9.08 -2.10 -22.41
N GLY A 88 7.84 -2.60 -22.40
CA GLY A 88 6.64 -1.77 -22.52
C GLY A 88 6.33 -0.91 -21.29
N LEU A 89 7.03 -1.14 -20.17
CA LEU A 89 6.91 -0.34 -18.95
C LEU A 89 7.93 0.78 -18.84
N ARG A 90 9.06 0.72 -19.56
CA ARG A 90 10.17 1.68 -19.39
C ARG A 90 9.76 3.15 -19.54
N ASP A 91 8.78 3.42 -20.40
CA ASP A 91 8.26 4.79 -20.62
C ASP A 91 7.18 5.20 -19.61
N ARG A 92 6.63 4.24 -18.86
CA ARG A 92 5.46 4.42 -17.98
C ARG A 92 5.73 4.13 -16.51
N ALA A 93 6.87 3.51 -16.19
CA ALA A 93 7.24 3.10 -14.86
C ALA A 93 8.54 3.78 -14.42
N ALA A 94 8.59 4.15 -13.14
CA ALA A 94 9.71 4.79 -12.48
C ALA A 94 10.07 4.05 -11.19
N ILE A 95 11.17 4.46 -10.56
CA ILE A 95 11.74 3.85 -9.34
C ILE A 95 11.66 4.83 -8.17
#